data_AF-A0A9D4KUU2-F1
#
_entry.id   AF-A0A9D4KUU2-F1
#
_cell.length_a   1.000
_cell.length_b   1.000
_cell.length_c   1.000
_cell.angle_alpha   90.00
_cell.angle_beta   90.00
_cell.angle_gamma   90.00
#
_symmetry.space_group_name_H-M   'P 1'
#
loop_
_entity.id
_entity.type
_entity.pdbx_description
1 polymer ?
#
loop_
_entity_poly.entity_id
_entity_poly.type
_entity_poly.pdbx_seq_one_letter_code
_entity_poly.pdbx_strand_id
1 'polypeptide(L)' 'MRSHVWFSSASTYFTASSMRSHVWFRSASTYFTASSMRSHVWFSSASTYFTASSMRSHVWFSSASIL' A
#
# COMPACT_ATOMS: atom_id res chain seq x y z
N MET A 1 -7.16 -16.68 -5.42
CA MET A 1 -6.47 -16.84 -4.13
C MET A 1 -6.38 -15.47 -3.47
N ARG A 2 -6.70 -15.34 -2.17
CA ARG A 2 -6.52 -14.11 -1.40
C ARG A 2 -5.33 -14.34 -0.47
N SER A 3 -4.34 -13.46 -0.52
CA SER A 3 -3.16 -13.51 0.36
C SER A 3 -3.14 -12.31 1.29
N HIS A 4 -2.48 -12.48 2.43
CA HIS A 4 -2.16 -11.41 3.37
C HIS A 4 -0.66 -11.13 3.28
N VAL A 5 -0.29 -9.85 3.14
CA VAL A 5 1.10 -9.42 3.01
C VAL A 5 1.37 -8.34 4.05
N TRP A 6 2.46 -8.50 4.81
CA TRP A 6 2.89 -7.56 5.84
C TRP A 6 4.32 -7.09 5.56
N PHE A 7 4.53 -5.78 5.59
CA PHE A 7 5.84 -5.16 5.48
C PHE A 7 6.14 -4.31 6.72
N SER A 8 7.32 -4.51 7.32
CA SER A 8 7.81 -3.73 8.45
C SER A 8 9.28 -3.40 8.24
N SER A 9 9.58 -2.15 7.89
CA SER A 9 10.94 -1.70 7.51
C SER A 9 11.05 -0.18 7.62
N ALA A 10 12.26 0.38 7.67
CA ALA A 10 12.42 1.85 7.70
C ALA A 10 11.82 2.52 6.46
N SER A 11 12.03 1.94 5.27
CA SER A 11 11.39 2.37 4.04
C SER A 11 10.85 1.15 3.28
N THR A 12 9.67 1.30 2.68
CA THR A 12 9.06 0.26 1.85
C THR A 12 8.78 0.79 0.46
N TYR A 13 9.15 0.02 -0.56
CA TYR A 13 8.79 0.25 -1.96
C TYR A 13 7.98 -0.94 -2.44
N PHE A 14 6.77 -0.70 -2.92
CA PHE A 14 5.87 -1.77 -3.33
C PHE A 14 5.13 -1.43 -4.62
N THR A 15 5.28 -2.32 -5.59
CA THR A 15 4.60 -2.25 -6.88
C THR A 15 3.68 -3.46 -7.04
N ALA A 16 2.41 -3.23 -7.32
CA ALA A 16 1.44 -4.29 -7.58
C ALA A 16 0.72 -4.11 -8.91
N SER A 17 0.52 -5.21 -9.62
CA SER A 17 -0.25 -5.26 -10.87
C SER A 17 -1.22 -6.44 -10.81
N SER A 18 -2.50 -6.18 -11.08
CA SER A 18 -3.57 -7.21 -11.07
C SER A 18 -3.65 -8.01 -9.76
N MET A 19 -3.26 -7.40 -8.64
CA MET A 19 -3.19 -8.05 -7.33
C MET A 19 -4.56 -8.07 -6.63
N ARG A 20 -4.82 -9.13 -5.86
CA ARG A 20 -6.09 -9.31 -5.13
C ARG A 20 -5.85 -9.85 -3.71
N SER A 21 -5.49 -8.97 -2.79
CA SER A 21 -4.92 -9.32 -1.48
C SER A 21 -5.24 -8.29 -0.39
N HIS A 22 -4.90 -8.61 0.85
CA HIS A 22 -4.85 -7.64 1.95
C HIS A 22 -3.39 -7.29 2.22
N VAL A 23 -3.06 -6.00 2.27
CA VAL A 23 -1.67 -5.53 2.40
C VAL A 23 -1.56 -4.54 3.54
N TRP A 24 -0.55 -4.71 4.38
CA TRP A 24 -0.27 -3.82 5.50
C TRP A 24 1.18 -3.35 5.46
N PHE A 25 1.37 -2.03 5.51
CA PHE A 25 2.67 -1.37 5.52
C PHE A 25 2.92 -0.69 6.86
N ARG A 26 4.08 -0.93 7.46
CA ARG A 26 4.57 -0.24 8.65
C ARG A 26 6.00 0.27 8.41
N SER A 27 6.14 1.56 8.14
CA SER A 27 7.44 2.16 7.77
C SER A 27 7.58 3.61 8.18
N ALA A 28 8.78 4.19 8.13
CA ALA A 28 8.90 5.65 8.18
C ALA A 28 8.39 6.25 6.86
N SER A 29 8.84 5.69 5.74
CA SER A 29 8.45 6.11 4.39
C SER A 29 7.93 4.94 3.56
N THR A 30 6.80 5.11 2.87
CA THR A 30 6.26 4.10 1.96
C THR A 30 6.05 4.69 0.58
N TYR A 31 6.57 4.02 -0.45
CA TYR A 31 6.28 4.31 -1.85
C TYR A 31 5.46 3.16 -2.42
N PHE A 32 4.25 3.47 -2.84
CA PHE A 32 3.30 2.48 -3.32
C PHE A 32 2.79 2.84 -4.71
N THR A 33 2.94 1.90 -5.64
CA THR A 33 2.42 2.01 -7.00
C THR A 33 1.55 0.80 -7.32
N ALA A 34 0.31 1.04 -7.74
CA ALA A 34 -0.61 -0.05 -8.10
C ALA A 34 -1.30 0.15 -9.44
N SER A 35 -1.47 -0.94 -10.19
CA SER A 35 -2.30 -0.99 -11.39
C SER A 35 -3.29 -2.16 -11.32
N SER A 36 -4.56 -1.88 -11.61
CA SER A 36 -5.63 -2.90 -11.67
C SER A 36 -5.76 -3.75 -10.39
N MET A 37 -5.48 -3.17 -9.23
CA MET A 37 -5.46 -3.87 -7.95
C MET A 37 -6.81 -3.82 -7.24
N ARG A 38 -7.23 -4.95 -6.65
CA ARG A 38 -8.53 -5.12 -5.98
C ARG A 38 -8.35 -5.71 -4.59
N SER A 39 -8.09 -4.85 -3.62
CA SER A 39 -7.45 -5.21 -2.35
C SER A 39 -7.95 -4.34 -1.19
N HIS A 40 -7.55 -4.69 0.03
CA HIS A 40 -7.57 -3.75 1.15
C HIS A 40 -6.13 -3.42 1.53
N VAL A 41 -5.81 -2.14 1.65
CA VAL A 41 -4.45 -1.68 1.91
C VAL A 41 -4.44 -0.76 3.13
N TRP A 42 -3.55 -1.03 4.07
CA TRP A 42 -3.33 -0.21 5.26
C TRP A 42 -1.91 0.33 5.28
N PHE A 43 -1.77 1.64 5.36
CA PHE A 43 -0.50 2.32 5.49
C PHE A 43 -0.35 2.87 6.91
N SER A 44 0.70 2.47 7.62
CA SER A 44 1.13 3.07 8.88
C SER A 44 2.54 3.61 8.66
N SER A 45 2.63 4.82 8.11
CA SER A 45 3.92 5.45 7.77
C SER A 45 3.99 6.91 8.12
N ALA A 46 5.14 7.48 8.44
CA ALA A 46 5.24 8.94 8.60
C ALA A 46 4.93 9.65 7.27
N SER A 47 5.51 9.16 6.17
CA SER A 47 5.27 9.67 4.82
C SER A 47 4.87 8.53 3.88
N THR A 48 3.82 8.75 3.08
CA THR A 48 3.38 7.79 2.06
C THR A 48 3.28 8.49 0.70
N TYR A 49 3.98 7.97 -0.30
CA TYR A 49 3.81 8.34 -1.70
C TYR A 49 2.96 7.29 -2.39
N PHE A 50 1.79 7.67 -2.88
CA PHE A 50 0.79 6.73 -3.38
C PHE A 50 0.37 7.06 -4.82
N THR A 51 0.62 6.13 -5.73
CA THR A 51 0.18 6.22 -7.12
C THR A 51 -0.64 5.00 -7.50
N ALA A 52 -1.82 5.20 -8.08
CA ALA A 52 -2.69 4.09 -8.44
C ALA A 52 -3.47 4.34 -9.74
N SER A 53 -3.56 3.30 -10.57
CA SER A 53 -4.36 3.26 -11.79
C SER A 53 -5.35 2.10 -11.74
N SER A 54 -6.61 2.34 -12.11
CA SER A 54 -7.67 1.33 -12.17
C SER A 54 -7.82 0.51 -10.87
N MET A 55 -7.59 1.15 -9.72
CA MET A 55 -7.56 0.47 -8.43
C MET A 55 -8.95 0.44 -7.81
N ARG A 56 -9.44 -0.75 -7.46
CA ARG A 56 -10.75 -0.95 -6.83
C ARG A 56 -10.57 -1.52 -5.43
N SER A 57 -10.07 -0.67 -4.53
CA SER A 57 -9.56 -1.07 -3.22
C SER A 57 -10.06 -0.17 -2.11
N HIS A 58 -10.14 -0.70 -0.88
CA HIS A 58 -10.28 0.12 0.32
C HIS A 58 -8.88 0.43 0.83
N VAL A 59 -8.56 1.72 0.96
CA VAL A 59 -7.24 2.17 1.39
C VAL A 59 -7.39 3.00 2.66
N TRP A 60 -6.64 2.64 3.69
CA TRP A 60 -6.53 3.39 4.93
C TRP A 60 -5.12 3.93 5.11
N PHE A 61 -5.03 5.20 5.48
CA PHE A 61 -3.77 5.84 5.80
C PHE A 61 -3.77 6.28 7.25
N SER A 62 -2.79 5.78 8.00
CA SER A 62 -2.34 6.30 9.27
C SER A 62 -0.96 6.91 9.00
N SER A 63 -0.98 8.05 8.28
CA SER A 63 0.23 8.79 7.91
C SER A 63 0.12 10.25 8.27
N ALA A 64 1.26 10.83 8.66
CA ALA A 64 1.37 12.27 8.87
C ALA A 64 1.34 13.03 7.54
N SER A 65 1.79 12.39 6.45
CA SER A 65 1.82 13.00 5.11
C SER A 65 1.51 11.96 4.03
N ILE A 66 0.66 12.34 3.07
CA ILE A 66 0.33 11.56 1.87
C ILE A 66 0.57 12.46 0.66
N LEU A 67 1.39 11.98 -0.27
CA LEU A 67 1.76 12.62 -1.53
C LEU A 67 1.36 11.71 -2.70
#